data_AF-A0A349N1S7-F1
#
_entry.id   AF-A0A349N1S7-F1
#
_cell.length_a   1.000
_cell.length_b   1.000
_cell.length_c   1.000
_cell.angle_alpha   90.00
_cell.angle_beta   90.00
_cell.angle_gamma   90.00
#
_symmetry.space_group_name_H-M   'P 1'
#
loop_
_entity.id
_entity.type
_entity.pdbx_description
1 polymer ?
#
loop_
_entity_poly.entity_id
_entity_poly.type
_entity_poly.pdbx_seq_one_letter_code
_entity_poly.pdbx_strand_id
1 'polypeptide(L)'
;MDRPCRFQFILYITKGSAPSVRAEENLRRICGTRISVPCHIEIINAASSEADPSKHVLATPTLIWDSGLSRGRILGDLSNEKAFLAVIGIPAGDL
;
A
#
# COMPACT_ATOMS: atom_id res chain seq x y z
N MET A 1 16.03 5.87 -21.03
CA MET A 1 16.29 4.79 -20.07
C MET A 1 15.21 4.87 -19.00
N ASP A 2 14.07 4.26 -19.28
CA ASP A 2 12.93 4.23 -18.37
C ASP A 2 13.33 3.45 -17.11
N ARG A 3 13.25 4.09 -15.95
CA ARG A 3 13.45 3.39 -14.67
C ARG A 3 12.40 2.29 -14.56
N PRO A 4 12.73 1.09 -14.06
CA PRO A 4 11.70 0.12 -13.74
C PRO A 4 10.74 0.76 -12.74
N CYS A 5 9.45 0.87 -13.10
CA CYS A 5 8.41 1.41 -12.23
C CYS A 5 8.37 0.57 -10.95
N ARG A 6 8.99 1.05 -9.88
CA ARG A 6 9.01 0.34 -8.60
C ARG A 6 7.95 0.98 -7.71
N PHE A 7 7.01 0.17 -7.23
CA PHE A 7 6.08 0.65 -6.22
C PHE A 7 6.76 0.66 -4.86
N GLN A 8 6.66 1.79 -4.17
CA GLN A 8 6.97 1.95 -2.76
C GLN A 8 5.65 2.02 -2.01
N PHE A 9 5.44 1.13 -1.06
CA PHE A 9 4.25 1.06 -0.23
C PHE A 9 4.65 1.18 1.23
N ILE A 10 4.04 2.12 1.94
CA ILE A 10 4.17 2.27 3.39
C ILE A 10 2.78 2.08 3.98
N LEU A 11 2.56 0.98 4.70
CA LEU A 11 1.31 0.66 5.35
C LEU A 11 1.38 1.02 6.83
N TYR A 12 0.63 2.06 7.22
CA TYR A 12 0.43 2.41 8.61
C TYR A 12 -0.66 1.55 9.22
N ILE A 13 -0.33 0.87 10.31
CA ILE A 13 -1.21 -0.08 10.99
C ILE A 13 -1.37 0.25 12.47
N THR A 14 -2.41 -0.32 13.08
CA THR A 14 -2.46 -0.52 14.52
C THR A 14 -2.18 -1.99 14.81
N LYS A 15 -1.07 -2.27 15.50
CA LYS A 15 -0.61 -3.64 15.81
C LYS A 15 -1.70 -4.41 16.57
N GLY A 16 -1.97 -5.65 16.15
CA GLY A 16 -2.98 -6.52 16.75
C GLY A 16 -4.43 -6.26 16.31
N SER A 17 -4.69 -5.22 15.50
CA SER A 17 -6.04 -5.00 14.96
C SER A 17 -6.31 -5.90 13.75
N ALA A 18 -7.45 -6.61 13.77
CA ALA A 18 -7.90 -7.44 12.66
C ALA A 18 -7.90 -6.73 11.28
N PRO A 19 -8.36 -5.46 11.12
CA PRO A 19 -8.28 -4.77 9.83
C PRO A 19 -6.85 -4.52 9.38
N SER A 20 -5.90 -4.29 10.29
CA SER A 20 -4.48 -4.11 9.92
C SER A 20 -3.83 -5.40 9.44
N VAL A 21 -4.13 -6.52 10.10
CA VAL A 21 -3.65 -7.85 9.67
C VAL A 21 -4.14 -8.14 8.25
N ARG A 22 -5.44 -7.95 7.99
CA ARG A 22 -6.00 -8.12 6.65
C ARG A 22 -5.37 -7.20 5.61
N ALA A 23 -5.12 -5.93 5.98
CA ALA A 23 -4.47 -4.97 5.09
C ALA A 23 -3.08 -5.43 4.65
N GLU A 24 -2.27 -5.92 5.59
CA GLU A 24 -0.93 -6.43 5.29
C GLU A 24 -0.99 -7.67 4.39
N GLU A 25 -1.84 -8.64 4.73
CA GLU A 25 -2.02 -9.87 3.94
C GLU A 25 -2.48 -9.55 2.51
N ASN A 26 -3.48 -8.68 2.37
CA ASN A 26 -3.98 -8.25 1.07
C ASN A 26 -2.91 -7.53 0.26
N LEU A 27 -2.17 -6.60 0.86
CA LEU A 27 -1.10 -5.87 0.16
C LEU A 27 -0.02 -6.82 -0.36
N ARG A 28 0.46 -7.73 0.48
CA ARG A 28 1.48 -8.72 0.10
C ARG A 28 0.97 -9.64 -1.01
N ARG A 29 -0.28 -10.12 -0.90
CA ARG A 29 -0.90 -10.96 -1.92
C ARG A 29 -1.03 -10.24 -3.26
N ILE A 30 -1.48 -8.99 -3.27
CA ILE A 30 -1.63 -8.19 -4.49
C ILE A 30 -0.27 -7.95 -5.15
N CYS A 31 0.74 -7.57 -4.37
CA CYS A 31 2.10 -7.38 -4.88
C CYS A 31 2.69 -8.67 -5.49
N GLY A 32 2.39 -9.83 -4.89
CA GLY A 32 2.90 -11.12 -5.40
C GLY A 32 2.11 -11.72 -6.56
N THR A 33 0.87 -11.30 -6.80
CA THR A 33 -0.02 -11.97 -7.76
C THR A 33 -0.56 -11.08 -8.86
N ARG A 34 -0.50 -9.75 -8.72
CA ARG A 34 -1.17 -8.80 -9.62
C ARG A 34 -0.28 -7.69 -10.13
N ILE A 35 0.85 -7.42 -9.45
CA ILE A 35 1.78 -6.37 -9.84
C ILE A 35 3.02 -7.05 -10.43
N SER A 36 3.24 -6.86 -11.73
CA SER A 36 4.37 -7.47 -12.45
C SER A 36 5.71 -6.78 -12.21
N VAL A 37 5.69 -5.60 -11.59
CA VAL A 37 6.87 -4.80 -11.27
C VAL A 37 7.25 -4.91 -9.79
N PRO A 38 8.52 -4.66 -9.43
CA PRO A 38 8.96 -4.78 -8.05
C PRO A 38 8.17 -3.89 -7.09
N CYS A 39 7.68 -4.49 -6.02
CA CYS A 39 7.04 -3.81 -4.90
C CYS A 39 7.96 -3.82 -3.69
N HIS A 40 8.15 -2.67 -3.06
CA HIS A 40 8.73 -2.56 -1.74
C HIS A 40 7.63 -2.23 -0.74
N ILE A 41 7.53 -3.01 0.33
CA ILE A 41 6.50 -2.85 1.36
C ILE A 41 7.19 -2.60 2.70
N GLU A 42 6.86 -1.47 3.30
CA GLU A 42 7.22 -1.10 4.66
C GLU A 42 5.94 -1.10 5.52
N ILE A 43 6.01 -1.68 6.70
CA ILE A 43 4.90 -1.73 7.66
C ILE A 43 5.29 -0.91 8.88
N ILE A 44 4.51 0.13 9.19
CA ILE A 44 4.79 1.03 10.32
C ILE A 44 3.62 0.98 11.29
N ASN A 45 3.91 0.74 12.57
CA ASN A 45 2.89 0.91 13.61
C ASN A 45 2.64 2.40 13.84
N ALA A 46 1.42 2.87 13.64
CA ALA A 46 1.07 4.30 13.75
C ALA A 46 1.30 4.88 15.15
N ALA A 47 1.40 4.03 16.18
CA ALA A 47 1.72 4.43 17.55
C ALA A 47 3.23 4.34 17.90
N SER A 48 4.10 3.89 16.99
CA SER A 48 5.55 3.82 17.24
C SER A 48 6.24 5.15 16.90
N SER A 49 7.46 5.31 17.42
CA SER A 49 8.33 6.46 17.10
C SER A 49 8.80 6.49 15.64
N GLU A 50 8.59 5.41 14.88
CA GLU A 50 8.94 5.31 13.46
C GLU A 50 7.86 5.94 12.57
N ALA A 51 6.67 6.18 13.12
CA ALA A 51 5.61 6.87 12.38
C ALA A 51 6.00 8.32 12.10
N ASP A 52 6.04 8.68 10.82
CA ASP A 52 6.32 10.05 10.41
C ASP A 52 5.09 10.95 10.65
N PRO A 53 5.13 11.88 11.62
CA PRO A 53 3.98 12.72 11.96
C PRO A 53 3.55 13.62 10.80
N SER A 54 4.44 13.93 9.86
CA SER A 54 4.13 14.75 8.68
C SER A 54 3.23 14.04 7.67
N LYS A 55 3.07 12.71 7.77
CA LYS A 55 2.15 11.95 6.90
C LYS A 55 0.68 12.16 7.25
N HIS A 56 0.38 12.74 8.42
CA HIS A 56 -0.98 13.02 8.91
C HIS A 56 -1.90 11.80 8.78
N VAL A 57 -1.46 10.65 9.30
CA VAL A 57 -2.25 9.41 9.33
C VAL A 57 -3.26 9.50 10.47
N LEU A 58 -4.52 9.81 10.13
CA LEU A 58 -5.61 9.99 11.10
C LEU A 58 -6.36 8.69 11.44
N ALA A 59 -6.23 7.67 10.59
CA ALA A 59 -6.90 6.39 10.75
C ALA A 59 -5.99 5.24 10.29
N THR A 60 -6.16 4.07 10.88
CA THR A 60 -5.45 2.84 10.45
C THR A 60 -6.47 1.76 10.07
N PRO A 61 -6.17 0.93 9.07
CA PRO A 61 -4.97 0.95 8.23
C PRO A 61 -5.00 2.06 7.15
N THR A 62 -3.85 2.68 6.91
CA THR A 62 -3.64 3.66 5.81
C THR A 62 -2.41 3.25 5.01
N LEU A 63 -2.59 3.02 3.72
CA LEU A 63 -1.51 2.80 2.76
C LEU A 63 -1.11 4.12 2.12
N ILE A 64 0.17 4.45 2.15
CA ILE A 64 0.78 5.49 1.32
C ILE A 64 1.56 4.79 0.22
N TRP A 65 1.47 5.28 -1.01
CA TRP A 65 2.16 4.68 -2.14
C TRP A 65 2.82 5.71 -3.04
N ASP A 66 3.88 5.28 -3.72
CA ASP A 66 4.63 6.05 -4.70
C ASP A 66 5.17 5.11 -5.80
N SER A 67 4.91 5.41 -7.08
CA SER A 67 5.41 4.66 -8.24
C SER A 67 6.53 5.39 -8.99
N GLY A 68 6.95 6.55 -8.51
CA GLY A 68 7.81 7.53 -9.18
C GLY A 68 7.07 8.44 -10.17
N LEU A 69 5.94 7.98 -10.73
CA LEU A 69 5.10 8.76 -11.65
C LEU A 69 3.86 9.34 -10.94
N SER A 70 3.35 8.63 -9.95
CA SER A 70 2.20 9.05 -9.15
C SER A 70 2.39 8.58 -7.71
N ARG A 71 1.66 9.24 -6.82
CA ARG A 71 1.68 8.96 -5.39
C ARG A 71 0.31 9.23 -4.79
N GLY A 72 -0.04 8.52 -3.73
CA GLY A 72 -1.35 8.67 -3.11
C GLY A 72 -1.46 8.01 -1.75
N ARG A 73 -2.69 8.03 -1.23
CA ARG A 73 -3.06 7.37 0.03
C ARG A 73 -4.38 6.63 -0.11
N ILE A 74 -4.53 5.51 0.59
CA ILE A 74 -5.72 4.67 0.59
C ILE A 74 -6.01 4.25 2.02
N LEU A 75 -7.27 4.37 2.44
CA LEU A 75 -7.74 3.93 3.75
C LEU A 75 -8.44 2.57 3.62
N GLY A 76 -8.27 1.73 4.64
CA GLY A 76 -8.94 0.43 4.73
C GLY A 76 -8.05 -0.76 4.41
N ASP A 77 -8.63 -1.95 4.44
CA ASP A 77 -7.90 -3.23 4.47
C ASP A 77 -7.52 -3.80 3.09
N LEU A 78 -7.67 -3.01 2.03
CA LEU A 78 -7.28 -3.38 0.66
C LEU A 78 -7.96 -4.65 0.12
N SER A 79 -9.13 -5.02 0.67
CA SER A 79 -9.91 -6.19 0.24
C SER A 79 -10.50 -6.04 -1.17
N ASN A 80 -10.85 -4.83 -1.59
CA ASN A 80 -11.27 -4.55 -2.97
C ASN A 80 -10.06 -4.30 -3.88
N GLU A 81 -9.43 -5.39 -4.29
CA GLU A 81 -8.24 -5.36 -5.13
C GLU A 81 -8.43 -4.62 -6.45
N LYS A 82 -9.58 -4.78 -7.12
CA LYS A 82 -9.85 -4.10 -8.40
C LYS A 82 -9.85 -2.59 -8.23
N ALA A 83 -10.47 -2.10 -7.17
CA ALA A 83 -10.46 -0.68 -6.84
C ALA A 83 -9.04 -0.19 -6.49
N PHE A 84 -8.28 -0.99 -5.73
CA PHE A 84 -6.90 -0.67 -5.40
C PHE A 84 -6.01 -0.54 -6.65
N LEU A 85 -6.03 -1.54 -7.54
CA LEU A 85 -5.25 -1.56 -8.79
C LEU A 85 -5.59 -0.35 -9.68
N ALA A 86 -6.88 -0.03 -9.81
CA ALA A 86 -7.33 1.14 -10.57
C ALA A 86 -6.79 2.46 -9.98
N VAL A 87 -6.78 2.60 -8.66
CA VAL A 87 -6.25 3.81 -7.98
C VAL A 87 -4.75 3.98 -8.20
N ILE A 88 -3.99 2.89 -8.26
CA ILE A 88 -2.53 2.94 -8.49
C ILE A 88 -2.15 2.93 -9.97
N GLY A 89 -3.14 2.97 -10.87
CA GLY A 89 -2.93 3.07 -12.32
C GLY A 89 -2.60 1.75 -13.02
N ILE A 90 -2.93 0.60 -12.41
CA ILE A 90 -2.79 -0.71 -13.05
C ILE A 90 -4.16 -1.15 -13.60
N PRO A 91 -4.34 -1.21 -14.92
CA PRO A 91 -5.60 -1.67 -15.51
C PRO A 91 -5.79 -3.17 -15.25
N ALA A 92 -7.03 -3.58 -14.97
CA ALA A 92 -7.38 -4.97 -14.69
C ALA A 92 -7.22 -5.93 -15.90
N GLY A 93 -6.80 -5.42 -17.07
CA GLY A 93 -6.63 -6.16 -18.32
C GLY A 93 -5.21 -6.67 -18.59
N ASP A 94 -4.23 -6.31 -17.76
CA ASP A 94 -2.86 -6.82 -17.85
C ASP A 94 -2.63 -8.06 -16.94
N LEU A 95 -3.71 -8.82 -16.68
CA LEU A 95 -3.74 -10.03 -15.85
C LEU A 95 -4.02 -11.29 -16.68
#